data_AF-A0A1M6ENK7-F1
#
_entry.id   AF-A0A1M6ENK7-F1
#
_cell.length_a   1.000
_cell.length_b   1.000
_cell.length_c   1.000
_cell.angle_alpha   90.00
_cell.angle_beta   90.00
_cell.angle_gamma   90.00
#
_symmetry.space_group_name_H-M   'P 1'
#
loop_
_entity.id
_entity.type
_entity.pdbx_description
1 polymer ?
#
loop_
_entity_poly.entity_id
_entity_poly.type
_entity_poly.pdbx_seq_one_letter_code
_entity_poly.pdbx_strand_id
1 'polypeptide(L)'
;MKKLLIIIVLILSFNSVFSQEYSIKEMSLKGEGREMQIKYKGTVSIDFEKKYLIMETPASKMEGNFNLDEEGNIVYQVENREHTLKIIDENKGSYDTKMIIHTIDYLGGMTTILYCKKE
;
A
#
# COMPACT_ATOMS: atom_id res chain seq x y z
N MET A 1 -26.86 8.22 -49.20
CA MET A 1 -25.66 7.35 -49.14
C MET A 1 -25.16 7.30 -47.70
N LYS A 2 -24.70 6.11 -47.29
CA LYS A 2 -24.42 5.63 -45.94
C LYS A 2 -23.47 6.54 -45.14
N LYS A 3 -23.89 6.97 -43.94
CA LYS A 3 -23.33 6.65 -42.60
C LYS A 3 -21.80 6.64 -42.52
N LEU A 4 -21.25 7.55 -41.72
CA LEU A 4 -20.09 7.24 -40.87
C LEU A 4 -20.24 7.99 -39.55
N LEU A 5 -20.87 7.34 -38.58
CA LEU A 5 -20.89 7.76 -37.18
C LEU A 5 -19.61 7.18 -36.57
N ILE A 6 -18.58 8.00 -36.41
CA ILE A 6 -17.34 7.59 -35.77
C ILE A 6 -17.61 7.59 -34.25
N ILE A 7 -18.00 6.43 -33.73
CA ILE A 7 -17.97 6.17 -32.29
C ILE A 7 -16.53 5.78 -31.98
N ILE A 8 -15.75 6.72 -31.44
CA ILE A 8 -14.48 6.40 -30.78
C ILE A 8 -14.86 5.83 -29.41
N VAL A 9 -15.08 4.52 -29.35
CA VAL A 9 -15.00 3.80 -28.08
C VAL A 9 -13.52 3.56 -27.84
N LEU A 10 -12.86 4.46 -27.10
CA LEU A 10 -11.59 4.13 -26.46
C LEU A 10 -11.92 3.17 -25.32
N ILE A 11 -12.09 1.89 -25.65
CA ILE A 11 -11.98 0.82 -24.67
C ILE A 11 -10.49 0.74 -24.38
N LEU A 12 -10.03 1.49 -23.38
CA LEU A 12 -8.74 1.22 -22.74
C LEU A 12 -8.89 -0.11 -22.03
N SER A 13 -8.54 -1.16 -22.76
CA SER A 13 -8.27 -2.48 -22.24
C SER A 13 -7.15 -2.40 -21.20
N PHE A 14 -7.51 -2.49 -19.92
CA PHE A 14 -6.69 -3.22 -18.96
C PHE A 14 -7.61 -3.99 -18.02
N ASN A 15 -7.63 -5.31 -18.20
CA ASN A 15 -8.01 -6.23 -17.15
C ASN A 15 -7.00 -6.04 -16.01
N SER A 16 -7.33 -5.22 -15.02
CA SER A 16 -6.56 -5.17 -13.79
C SER A 16 -7.26 -6.06 -12.77
N VAL A 17 -6.99 -7.37 -12.85
CA VAL A 17 -7.07 -8.27 -11.70
C VAL A 17 -5.98 -7.78 -10.74
N PHE A 18 -6.18 -6.65 -10.06
CA PHE A 18 -5.07 -5.91 -9.45
C PHE A 18 -4.88 -6.34 -8.00
N SER A 19 -4.43 -7.58 -7.85
CA SER A 19 -3.59 -7.94 -6.72
C SER A 19 -2.19 -7.41 -7.00
N GLN A 20 -1.61 -6.66 -6.07
CA GLN A 20 -0.24 -6.17 -6.13
C GLN A 20 0.57 -6.79 -4.99
N GLU A 21 1.74 -7.31 -5.31
CA GLU A 21 2.65 -7.91 -4.33
C GLU A 21 3.94 -7.10 -4.24
N TYR A 22 4.45 -7.00 -3.02
CA TYR A 22 5.63 -6.22 -2.70
C TYR A 22 6.50 -6.98 -1.72
N SER A 23 7.82 -6.97 -1.92
CA SER A 23 8.78 -7.43 -0.94
C SER A 23 9.40 -6.26 -0.17
N ILE A 24 9.33 -6.31 1.16
CA ILE A 24 9.93 -5.32 2.05
C ILE A 24 11.44 -5.56 2.08
N LYS A 25 12.21 -4.50 1.83
CA LYS A 25 13.67 -4.50 1.91
C LYS A 25 14.18 -3.86 3.19
N GLU A 26 13.49 -2.82 3.65
CA GLU A 26 13.87 -2.02 4.81
C GLU A 26 12.64 -1.38 5.45
N MET A 27 12.73 -1.08 6.75
CA MET A 27 11.70 -0.38 7.50
C MET A 27 12.33 0.77 8.29
N SER A 28 11.71 1.95 8.23
CA SER A 28 12.00 3.08 9.11
C SER A 28 10.82 3.32 10.05
N LEU A 29 11.09 3.39 11.35
CA LEU A 29 10.12 3.76 12.38
C LEU A 29 10.40 5.18 12.85
N LYS A 30 9.37 6.03 12.80
CA LYS A 30 9.42 7.44 13.21
C LYS A 30 8.37 7.70 14.28
N GLY A 31 8.83 8.15 15.45
CA GLY A 31 7.99 8.53 16.58
C GLY A 31 8.77 9.35 17.60
N GLU A 32 8.11 10.32 18.25
CA GLU A 32 8.66 11.12 19.36
C GLU A 32 10.06 11.75 19.10
N GLY A 33 10.31 12.19 17.87
CA GLY A 33 11.60 12.80 17.48
C GLY A 33 12.74 11.80 17.28
N ARG A 34 12.46 10.49 17.24
CA ARG A 34 13.42 9.43 16.94
C ARG A 34 13.10 8.79 15.60
N GLU A 35 14.15 8.47 14.85
CA GLU A 35 14.07 7.65 13.63
C GLU A 35 14.98 6.43 13.80
N MET A 36 14.45 5.25 13.54
CA MET A 36 15.19 3.99 13.57
C MET A 36 14.99 3.25 12.25
N GLN A 37 16.08 3.00 11.53
CA GLN A 37 16.09 2.22 10.30
C GLN A 37 16.59 0.81 10.57
N ILE A 38 15.82 -0.19 10.14
CA ILE A 38 16.09 -1.61 10.36
C ILE A 38 15.94 -2.34 9.05
N LYS A 39 16.92 -3.20 8.73
CA LYS A 39 16.74 -4.21 7.67
C LYS A 39 15.60 -5.13 8.07
N TYR A 40 14.54 -5.08 7.29
CA TYR A 40 13.29 -5.76 7.60
C TYR A 40 12.85 -6.56 6.39
N LYS A 41 12.53 -7.83 6.60
CA LYS A 41 12.06 -8.73 5.55
C LYS A 41 10.60 -9.03 5.80
N GLY A 42 9.82 -8.96 4.74
CA GLY A 42 8.40 -9.30 4.74
C GLY A 42 7.81 -9.06 3.37
N THR A 43 6.52 -9.28 3.25
CA THR A 43 5.74 -9.09 2.05
C THR A 43 4.49 -8.27 2.36
N VAL A 44 4.03 -7.53 1.36
CA VAL A 44 2.73 -6.86 1.39
C VAL A 44 1.99 -7.29 0.13
N SER A 45 0.77 -7.79 0.29
CA SER A 45 -0.12 -8.18 -0.80
C SER A 45 -1.40 -7.38 -0.68
N ILE A 46 -1.81 -6.71 -1.76
CA ILE A 46 -2.97 -5.82 -1.78
C ILE A 46 -3.87 -6.21 -2.94
N ASP A 47 -5.05 -6.75 -2.63
CA ASP A 47 -6.09 -7.04 -3.60
C ASP A 47 -7.09 -5.88 -3.57
N PHE A 48 -6.99 -4.97 -4.55
CA PHE A 48 -7.85 -3.79 -4.63
C PHE A 48 -9.29 -4.13 -5.03
N GLU A 49 -9.50 -5.25 -5.71
CA GLU A 49 -10.83 -5.70 -6.11
C GLU A 49 -11.57 -6.27 -4.90
N LYS A 50 -10.92 -7.14 -4.13
CA LYS A 50 -11.48 -7.71 -2.90
C LYS A 50 -11.40 -6.76 -1.70
N LYS A 51 -10.70 -5.62 -1.85
CA LYS A 51 -10.36 -4.69 -0.76
C LYS A 51 -9.73 -5.41 0.42
N TYR A 52 -8.75 -6.26 0.13
CA TYR A 52 -8.10 -7.10 1.12
C TYR A 52 -6.58 -6.87 1.13
N LEU A 53 -6.00 -6.79 2.31
CA LEU A 53 -4.60 -6.50 2.54
C LEU A 53 -4.01 -7.59 3.42
N ILE A 54 -2.82 -8.06 3.05
CA ILE A 54 -1.99 -8.95 3.85
C ILE A 54 -0.61 -8.30 4.00
N MET A 55 -0.13 -8.19 5.23
CA MET A 55 1.25 -7.86 5.55
C MET A 55 1.84 -9.02 6.33
N GLU A 56 2.86 -9.66 5.77
CA GLU A 56 3.48 -10.85 6.36
C GLU A 56 4.96 -10.62 6.59
N THR A 57 5.43 -11.11 7.72
CA THR A 57 6.82 -11.03 8.16
C THR A 57 7.20 -12.38 8.78
N PRO A 58 8.49 -12.68 8.98
CA PRO A 58 8.89 -13.92 9.67
C PRO A 58 8.33 -14.07 11.09
N ALA A 59 7.95 -12.95 11.74
CA ALA A 59 7.49 -12.94 13.13
C ALA A 59 5.97 -12.81 13.27
N SER A 60 5.29 -12.28 12.26
CA SER A 60 3.87 -11.94 12.34
C SER A 60 3.21 -11.87 10.97
N LYS A 61 1.92 -12.20 10.93
CA LYS A 61 1.05 -11.97 9.78
C LYS A 61 -0.15 -11.14 10.22
N MET A 62 -0.40 -10.07 9.49
CA MET A 62 -1.57 -9.21 9.62
C MET A 62 -2.35 -9.30 8.32
N GLU A 63 -3.66 -9.45 8.42
CA GLU A 63 -4.53 -9.44 7.24
C GLU A 63 -5.89 -8.85 7.59
N GLY A 64 -6.54 -8.21 6.62
CA GLY A 64 -7.81 -7.56 6.86
C GLY A 64 -8.39 -6.90 5.63
N ASN A 65 -9.69 -6.63 5.71
CA ASN A 65 -10.35 -5.78 4.73
C ASN A 65 -9.99 -4.32 4.96
N PHE A 66 -9.99 -3.54 3.89
CA PHE A 66 -9.72 -2.12 3.94
C PHE A 66 -10.79 -1.30 3.20
N ASN A 67 -10.80 0.00 3.47
CA ASN A 67 -11.49 1.00 2.66
C ASN A 67 -10.47 1.97 2.07
N LEU A 68 -10.91 2.77 1.11
CA LEU A 68 -10.12 3.89 0.60
C LEU A 68 -10.70 5.18 1.17
N ASP A 69 -9.84 6.08 1.64
CA ASP A 69 -10.24 7.44 2.01
C ASP A 69 -10.41 8.34 0.76
N GLU A 70 -10.75 9.61 0.97
CA GLU A 70 -10.96 10.59 -0.10
C GLU A 70 -9.69 10.88 -0.93
N GLU A 71 -8.50 10.63 -0.36
CA GLU A 71 -7.22 10.78 -1.04
C GLU A 71 -6.76 9.50 -1.75
N GLY A 72 -7.51 8.40 -1.59
CA GLY A 72 -7.18 7.09 -2.13
C GLY A 72 -6.18 6.30 -1.28
N ASN A 73 -5.92 6.70 -0.03
CA ASN A 73 -5.11 5.91 0.89
C ASN A 73 -5.93 4.72 1.43
N ILE A 74 -5.24 3.63 1.74
CA ILE A 74 -5.82 2.43 2.30
C ILE A 74 -6.04 2.63 3.80
N VAL A 75 -7.29 2.50 4.27
CA VAL A 75 -7.67 2.58 5.67
C VAL A 75 -8.11 1.21 6.16
N TYR A 76 -7.45 0.69 7.19
CA TYR A 76 -7.72 -0.64 7.75
C TYR A 76 -7.61 -0.62 9.27
N GLN A 77 -8.24 -1.59 9.94
CA GLN A 77 -8.22 -1.71 11.39
C GLN A 77 -7.45 -2.95 11.85
N VAL A 78 -6.58 -2.76 12.83
CA VAL A 78 -5.84 -3.84 13.50
C VAL A 78 -5.87 -3.54 15.00
N GLU A 79 -6.21 -4.54 15.82
CA GLU A 79 -6.21 -4.42 17.28
C GLU A 79 -6.98 -3.18 17.81
N ASN A 80 -8.14 -2.86 17.20
CA ASN A 80 -8.96 -1.69 17.50
C ASN A 80 -8.29 -0.33 17.25
N ARG A 81 -7.26 -0.29 16.40
CA ARG A 81 -6.61 0.94 15.93
C ARG A 81 -6.80 1.09 14.44
N GLU A 82 -7.03 2.32 14.01
CA GLU A 82 -7.10 2.67 12.60
C GLU A 82 -5.70 2.98 12.07
N HIS A 83 -5.41 2.42 10.91
CA HIS A 83 -4.17 2.62 10.17
C HIS A 83 -4.50 3.18 8.79
N THR A 84 -3.73 4.19 8.39
CA THR A 84 -3.75 4.74 7.03
C THR A 84 -2.46 4.35 6.33
N LEU A 85 -2.56 3.67 5.20
CA LEU A 85 -1.46 3.24 4.34
C LEU A 85 -1.49 4.04 3.04
N LYS A 86 -0.43 4.82 2.82
CA LYS A 86 -0.16 5.51 1.56
C LYS A 86 0.93 4.77 0.78
N ILE A 87 0.71 4.57 -0.51
CA ILE A 87 1.66 3.90 -1.42
C ILE A 87 2.21 4.96 -2.38
N ILE A 88 3.53 5.03 -2.50
CA ILE A 88 4.24 5.99 -3.35
C ILE A 88 5.19 5.22 -4.24
N ASP A 89 4.98 5.30 -5.56
CA ASP A 89 5.93 4.80 -6.54
C ASP A 89 7.20 5.65 -6.53
N GLU A 90 8.35 4.97 -6.52
CA GLU A 90 9.70 5.53 -6.48
C GLU A 90 10.55 4.82 -7.54
N ASN A 91 11.72 5.38 -7.84
CA ASN A 91 12.70 4.70 -8.68
C ASN A 91 14.09 4.83 -8.06
N LYS A 92 14.32 4.05 -7.01
CA LYS A 92 15.61 3.95 -6.32
C LYS A 92 16.16 2.54 -6.55
N GLY A 93 17.44 2.40 -6.88
CA GLY A 93 17.99 1.11 -7.33
C GLY A 93 17.71 -0.09 -6.40
N SER A 94 17.58 0.13 -5.09
CA SER A 94 17.28 -0.92 -4.10
C SER A 94 15.79 -1.12 -3.79
N TYR A 95 14.90 -0.17 -4.13
CA TYR A 95 13.45 -0.21 -3.87
C TYR A 95 12.70 0.71 -4.85
N ASP A 96 11.52 0.29 -5.31
CA ASP A 96 10.70 1.06 -6.26
C ASP A 96 9.38 1.56 -5.65
N THR A 97 9.12 1.25 -4.38
CA THR A 97 7.87 1.62 -3.71
C THR A 97 8.16 2.02 -2.28
N LYS A 98 7.53 3.10 -1.80
CA LYS A 98 7.43 3.42 -0.38
C LYS A 98 6.00 3.22 0.09
N MET A 99 5.85 2.50 1.19
CA MET A 99 4.58 2.36 1.90
C MET A 99 4.68 3.10 3.23
N ILE A 100 3.88 4.14 3.40
CA ILE A 100 3.84 4.95 4.62
C ILE A 100 2.60 4.55 5.39
N ILE A 101 2.79 3.95 6.56
CA ILE A 101 1.73 3.54 7.47
C ILE A 101 1.72 4.51 8.63
N HIS A 102 0.60 5.20 8.79
CA HIS A 102 0.31 6.03 9.95
C HIS A 102 -0.69 5.32 10.84
N THR A 103 -0.35 5.16 12.11
CA THR A 103 -1.29 4.68 13.12
C THR A 103 -1.85 5.89 13.84
N ILE A 104 -3.17 6.06 13.86
CA ILE A 104 -3.81 7.10 14.65
C ILE A 104 -4.01 6.54 16.06
N ASP A 105 -3.24 7.04 17.02
CA ASP A 105 -3.46 6.76 18.44
C ASP A 105 -3.50 8.06 19.26
N TYR A 106 -3.92 7.94 20.53
CA TYR A 106 -4.09 9.09 21.45
C TYR A 106 -2.76 9.77 21.85
N LEU A 107 -1.61 9.24 21.42
CA LEU A 107 -0.27 9.74 21.76
C LEU A 107 0.42 10.46 20.58
N GLY A 108 -0.31 10.74 19.50
CA GLY A 108 0.23 11.43 18.33
C GLY A 108 0.73 10.50 17.22
N GLY A 109 0.49 9.20 17.36
CA GLY A 109 0.68 8.21 16.32
C GLY A 109 2.12 7.78 16.06
N MET A 110 2.26 6.63 15.41
CA MET A 110 3.55 6.15 14.89
C MET A 110 3.51 6.15 13.36
N THR A 111 4.62 6.59 12.75
CA THR A 111 4.83 6.49 11.31
C THR A 111 5.81 5.37 11.02
N THR A 112 5.37 4.38 10.24
CA THR A 112 6.23 3.33 9.70
C THR A 112 6.39 3.57 8.21
N ILE A 113 7.62 3.57 7.71
CA ILE A 113 7.91 3.63 6.28
C ILE A 113 8.53 2.29 5.89
N LEU A 114 7.87 1.56 5.00
CA LEU A 114 8.41 0.36 4.39
C LEU A 114 8.98 0.74 3.02
N TYR A 115 10.22 0.33 2.78
CA TYR A 115 10.88 0.44 1.49
C TYR A 115 10.75 -0.90 0.79
N CYS A 116 9.98 -0.91 -0.28
CA CYS A 116 9.49 -2.11 -0.93
C CYS A 116 9.96 -2.19 -2.38
N LYS A 117 10.06 -3.42 -2.87
CA LYS A 117 10.18 -3.71 -4.30
C LYS A 117 8.89 -4.37 -4.77
N LYS A 118 8.29 -3.85 -5.83
CA LYS A 118 7.13 -4.44 -6.49
C LYS A 118 7.58 -5.72 -7.21
N GLU A 119 6.82 -6.78 -7.06
CA GLU A 119 7.08 -8.08 -7.70
C GLU A 119 6.32 -8.23 -9.03
#